data_AF-A0A349WHL7-F1
#
_entry.id   AF-A0A349WHL7-F1
#
_cell.length_a   1.000
_cell.length_b   1.000
_cell.length_c   1.000
_cell.angle_alpha   90.00
_cell.angle_beta   90.00
_cell.angle_gamma   90.00
#
_symmetry.space_group_name_H-M   'P 1'
#
loop_
_entity.id
_entity.type
_entity.pdbx_description
1 polymer ?
#
loop_
_entity_poly.entity_id
_entity_poly.type
_entity_poly.pdbx_seq_one_letter_code
_entity_poly.pdbx_strand_id
1 'polypeptide(L)'
;FGDFANGAQVIIDQFIMSAEDKWGAVSDLVLLLPHGFEGQGPEHSSARLERFLQGCAEDNIVVGNLSTPAQYFHALRRQKKKEYAKPLVLMSPKSLLRH
;
A
#
# COMPACT_ATOMS: atom_id res chain seq x y z
N PHE A 1 3.56 -11.31 -4.13
CA PHE A 1 4.69 -10.66 -3.46
C PHE A 1 4.67 -9.19 -3.83
N GLY A 2 4.91 -8.30 -2.87
CA GLY A 2 4.95 -6.86 -3.13
C GLY A 2 6.14 -6.44 -3.99
N ASP A 3 7.16 -7.28 -4.08
CA ASP A 3 8.39 -7.11 -4.86
C ASP A 3 8.09 -6.80 -6.35
N PHE A 4 6.99 -7.33 -6.89
CA PHE A 4 6.55 -7.13 -8.29
C PHE A 4 5.80 -5.82 -8.56
N ALA A 5 5.55 -5.00 -7.53
CA ALA A 5 4.84 -3.72 -7.71
C ALA A 5 5.59 -2.74 -8.63
N ASN A 6 6.91 -2.90 -8.74
CA ASN A 6 7.76 -2.14 -9.67
C ASN A 6 7.37 -2.32 -11.14
N GLY A 7 6.73 -3.42 -11.54
CA GLY A 7 6.21 -3.60 -12.90
C GLY A 7 5.11 -2.60 -13.25
N ALA A 8 4.44 -2.04 -12.24
CA ALA A 8 3.41 -1.01 -12.37
C ALA A 8 3.90 0.38 -11.92
N GLN A 9 5.21 0.63 -11.88
CA GLN A 9 5.77 1.86 -11.32
C GLN A 9 5.20 3.13 -11.95
N VAL A 10 4.97 3.13 -13.27
CA VAL A 10 4.37 4.28 -13.97
C VAL A 10 2.97 4.59 -13.44
N ILE A 11 2.17 3.55 -13.16
CA ILE A 11 0.82 3.72 -12.60
C ILE A 11 0.91 4.25 -11.17
N ILE A 12 1.85 3.73 -10.38
CA ILE A 12 2.07 4.19 -9.01
C ILE A 12 2.44 5.69 -9.03
N ASP A 13 3.48 6.08 -9.75
CA ASP A 13 4.02 7.43 -9.69
C ASP A 13 3.09 8.47 -10.35
N GLN A 14 2.55 8.15 -11.52
CA GLN A 14 1.80 9.13 -12.32
C GLN A 14 0.32 9.22 -11.96
N PHE A 15 -0.23 8.21 -11.29
CA PHE A 15 -1.65 8.19 -10.93
C PHE A 15 -1.85 8.04 -9.42
N ILE A 16 -1.42 6.92 -8.83
CA ILE A 16 -1.73 6.63 -7.42
C ILE A 16 -1.14 7.68 -6.48
N MET A 17 0.07 8.16 -6.75
CA MET A 17 0.77 9.12 -5.89
C MET A 17 0.45 10.58 -6.17
N SER A 18 -0.03 10.92 -7.37
CA SER A 18 -0.05 12.33 -7.83
C SER A 18 -1.30 12.78 -8.59
N ALA A 19 -2.27 11.89 -8.85
CA ALA A 19 -3.45 12.24 -9.65
C ALA A 19 -4.35 13.29 -8.98
N GLU A 20 -4.45 13.27 -7.65
CA GLU A 20 -5.26 14.23 -6.91
C GLU A 20 -4.67 15.64 -7.02
N ASP A 21 -3.37 15.80 -6.82
CA ASP A 21 -2.71 17.11 -6.94
C ASP A 21 -2.69 17.62 -8.38
N LYS A 22 -2.49 16.72 -9.35
CA LYS A 22 -2.41 17.08 -10.77
C LYS A 22 -3.77 17.41 -11.39
N TRP A 23 -4.81 16.66 -11.03
CA TRP A 23 -6.08 16.67 -11.77
C TRP A 23 -7.32 16.67 -10.87
N GLY A 24 -7.17 16.73 -9.54
CA GLY A 24 -8.29 16.57 -8.60
C GLY A 24 -8.90 15.17 -8.63
N ALA A 25 -8.24 14.20 -9.26
CA ALA A 25 -8.76 12.85 -9.43
C ALA A 25 -8.46 12.01 -8.18
N VAL A 26 -9.50 11.82 -7.35
CA VAL A 26 -9.42 11.04 -6.11
C VAL A 26 -9.56 9.53 -6.38
N SER A 27 -8.99 8.71 -5.49
CA SER A 27 -9.03 7.24 -5.59
C SER A 27 -9.08 6.56 -4.23
N ASP A 28 -9.87 5.50 -4.13
CA ASP A 28 -9.92 4.63 -2.94
C ASP A 28 -9.25 3.27 -3.17
N LEU A 29 -8.37 3.18 -4.17
CA LEU A 29 -7.64 1.96 -4.48
C LEU A 29 -6.86 1.45 -3.26
N VAL A 30 -6.92 0.13 -3.03
CA VAL A 30 -6.12 -0.55 -2.02
C VAL A 30 -5.07 -1.41 -2.70
N LEU A 31 -3.79 -1.14 -2.42
CA LEU A 31 -2.67 -1.98 -2.82
C LEU A 31 -2.30 -2.92 -1.65
N LEU A 32 -2.54 -4.21 -1.83
CA LEU A 32 -2.08 -5.25 -0.91
C LEU A 32 -0.75 -5.81 -1.41
N LEU A 33 0.33 -5.50 -0.71
CA LEU A 33 1.70 -5.83 -1.11
C LEU A 33 2.30 -6.82 -0.11
N PRO A 34 2.31 -8.13 -0.41
CA PRO A 34 2.87 -9.12 0.50
C PRO A 34 4.34 -8.83 0.82
N HIS A 35 4.63 -8.61 2.09
CA HIS A 35 5.93 -8.13 2.58
C HIS A 35 6.38 -8.95 3.80
N GLY A 36 7.69 -9.23 3.91
CA GLY A 36 8.28 -9.87 5.07
C GLY A 36 9.54 -10.65 4.74
N PHE A 37 10.54 -10.59 5.61
CA PHE A 37 11.82 -11.28 5.45
C PHE A 37 11.75 -12.69 6.05
N GLU A 38 11.48 -13.68 5.20
CA GLU A 38 11.20 -15.08 5.59
C GLU A 38 12.19 -16.07 4.94
N GLY A 39 13.35 -15.59 4.49
CA GLY A 39 14.38 -16.44 3.85
C GLY A 39 14.06 -16.91 2.43
N GLN A 40 13.01 -16.37 1.78
CA GLN A 40 12.58 -16.78 0.43
C GLN A 40 13.35 -16.09 -0.73
N GLY A 41 14.40 -15.33 -0.41
CA GLY A 41 15.24 -14.63 -1.39
C GLY A 41 14.82 -13.18 -1.69
N PRO A 42 15.59 -12.48 -2.55
CA PRO A 42 15.50 -11.04 -2.74
C PRO A 42 14.23 -10.56 -3.47
N GLU A 43 13.56 -11.43 -4.24
CA GLU A 43 12.34 -11.10 -4.99
C GLU A 43 11.05 -11.56 -4.29
N HIS A 44 11.16 -12.02 -3.05
CA HIS A 44 10.05 -12.58 -2.26
C HIS A 44 9.99 -12.00 -0.84
N SER A 45 10.60 -10.83 -0.62
CA SER A 45 10.83 -10.26 0.71
C SER A 45 10.35 -8.83 0.88
N SER A 46 10.62 -7.95 -0.10
CA SER A 46 10.44 -6.51 0.06
C SER A 46 9.42 -5.94 -0.93
N ALA A 47 8.36 -5.35 -0.39
CA ALA A 47 7.45 -4.50 -1.14
C ALA A 47 8.01 -3.09 -1.39
N ARG A 48 9.27 -2.82 -1.03
CA ARG A 48 9.93 -1.51 -1.15
C ARG A 48 9.18 -0.39 -0.43
N LEU A 49 8.87 -0.62 0.85
CA LEU A 49 8.16 0.33 1.72
C LEU A 49 8.78 1.75 1.65
N GLU A 50 10.11 1.82 1.61
CA GLU A 50 10.87 3.06 1.49
C GLU A 50 10.47 3.91 0.29
N ARG A 51 10.10 3.29 -0.84
CA ARG A 51 9.70 4.00 -2.06
C ARG A 51 8.33 4.66 -1.91
N PHE A 52 7.38 3.96 -1.28
CA PHE A 52 6.07 4.54 -0.99
C PHE A 52 6.19 5.69 0.00
N LEU A 53 7.02 5.54 1.03
CA LEU A 53 7.27 6.61 2.00
C LEU A 53 7.96 7.83 1.36
N GLN A 54 8.91 7.60 0.45
CA GLN A 54 9.57 8.70 -0.28
C GLN A 54 8.59 9.50 -1.14
N GLY A 55 7.57 8.85 -1.72
CA GLY A 55 6.54 9.53 -2.52
C GLY A 55 5.43 10.16 -1.69
N CYS A 56 5.37 9.93 -0.37
CA CYS A 56 4.35 10.53 0.48
C CYS A 56 4.57 12.03 0.62
N ALA A 57 3.56 12.82 0.29
CA ALA A 57 3.50 14.26 0.49
C ALA A 57 2.03 14.69 0.55
N GLU A 58 1.72 15.77 1.28
CA GLU A 58 0.39 16.42 1.26
C GLU A 58 -0.80 15.44 1.43
N ASP A 59 -0.63 14.44 2.32
CA ASP A 59 -1.64 13.40 2.57
C ASP A 59 -2.13 12.68 1.28
N ASN A 60 -1.28 12.56 0.25
CA ASN A 60 -1.62 11.96 -1.04
C ASN A 60 -2.02 10.48 -0.93
N ILE A 61 -1.40 9.71 -0.04
CA ILE A 61 -1.70 8.31 0.20
C ILE A 61 -1.63 7.95 1.69
N VAL A 62 -2.19 6.79 2.06
CA VAL A 62 -2.03 6.18 3.38
C VAL A 62 -1.22 4.90 3.27
N VAL A 63 -0.12 4.81 4.02
CA VAL A 63 0.74 3.61 4.07
C VAL A 63 0.57 2.91 5.41
N GLY A 64 0.44 1.58 5.43
CA GLY A 64 0.30 0.80 6.65
C GLY A 64 1.04 -0.54 6.63
N ASN A 65 1.59 -0.93 7.77
CA ASN A 65 2.14 -2.26 8.04
C ASN A 65 1.46 -2.82 9.29
N LEU A 66 0.45 -3.67 9.09
CA LEU A 66 -0.49 -4.07 10.13
C LEU A 66 -0.10 -5.44 10.68
N SER A 67 -0.19 -5.61 12.00
CA SER A 67 0.27 -6.83 12.69
C SER A 67 -0.87 -7.72 13.20
N THR A 68 -2.12 -7.27 13.15
CA THR A 68 -3.28 -8.03 13.64
C THR A 68 -4.41 -8.10 12.61
N PRO A 69 -5.21 -9.19 12.59
CA PRO A 69 -6.40 -9.27 11.74
C PRO A 69 -7.41 -8.15 12.02
N ALA A 70 -7.54 -7.73 13.28
CA ALA A 70 -8.43 -6.63 13.67
C ALA A 70 -8.00 -5.30 13.03
N GLN A 71 -6.69 -4.98 13.05
CA GLN A 71 -6.17 -3.80 12.36
C GLN A 71 -6.47 -3.84 10.86
N TYR A 72 -6.27 -5.00 10.21
CA TYR A 72 -6.59 -5.17 8.79
C TYR A 72 -8.09 -4.96 8.50
N PHE A 73 -8.97 -5.58 9.29
CA PHE A 73 -10.41 -5.39 9.20
C PHE A 73 -10.82 -3.92 9.33
N HIS A 74 -10.28 -3.21 10.34
CA HIS A 74 -10.60 -1.80 10.54
C HIS A 74 -10.03 -0.89 9.44
N ALA A 75 -8.84 -1.19 8.92
CA ALA A 75 -8.23 -0.44 7.82
C ALA A 75 -9.08 -0.52 6.53
N LEU A 76 -9.53 -1.73 6.16
CA LEU A 76 -10.40 -1.92 4.99
C LEU A 76 -11.75 -1.23 5.16
N ARG A 77 -12.37 -1.33 6.34
CA ARG A 77 -13.63 -0.63 6.64
C ARG A 77 -13.47 0.88 6.59
N ARG A 78 -12.38 1.41 7.14
CA ARG A 78 -12.05 2.84 7.09
C ARG A 78 -12.01 3.32 5.64
N GLN A 79 -11.44 2.54 4.72
CA GLN A 79 -11.33 2.91 3.31
C GLN A 79 -12.67 3.21 2.63
N LYS A 80 -13.78 2.61 3.09
CA LYS A 80 -15.12 2.87 2.54
C LYS A 80 -16.04 3.71 3.43
N LYS A 81 -15.64 3.95 4.68
CA LYS A 81 -16.44 4.71 5.64
C LYS A 81 -16.01 6.17 5.82
N LYS A 82 -14.80 6.51 5.40
CA LYS A 82 -14.29 7.89 5.41
C LYS A 82 -15.04 8.77 4.40
N GLU A 83 -15.10 10.07 4.67
CA GLU A 83 -15.77 11.07 3.82
C GLU A 83 -14.88 11.60 2.67
N TYR A 84 -13.64 11.12 2.58
CA TYR A 84 -12.65 11.54 1.59
C TYR A 84 -12.00 10.31 0.95
N ALA A 85 -11.59 10.38 -0.32
CA ALA A 85 -10.98 9.25 -1.01
C ALA A 85 -9.47 9.42 -1.14
N LYS A 86 -8.71 8.42 -0.67
CA LYS A 86 -7.23 8.39 -0.69
C LYS A 86 -6.74 6.96 -0.88
N PRO A 87 -5.74 6.69 -1.72
CA PRO A 87 -5.18 5.34 -1.87
C PRO A 87 -4.64 4.79 -0.55
N LEU A 88 -4.76 3.48 -0.38
CA LEU A 88 -4.26 2.76 0.79
C LEU A 88 -3.24 1.70 0.36
N VAL A 89 -1.98 1.84 0.78
CA VAL A 89 -0.90 0.89 0.52
C VAL A 89 -0.63 0.09 1.79
N LEU A 90 -0.90 -1.22 1.75
CA LEU A 90 -0.69 -2.12 2.87
C LEU A 90 0.45 -3.10 2.60
N MET A 91 1.42 -3.11 3.50
CA MET A 91 2.38 -4.20 3.64
C MET A 91 1.63 -5.39 4.23
N SER A 92 1.04 -6.21 3.36
CA SER A 92 0.21 -7.33 3.77
C SER A 92 1.06 -8.51 4.24
N PRO A 93 0.61 -9.26 5.26
CA PRO A 93 1.38 -10.37 5.80
C PRO A 93 1.52 -11.56 4.84
N LYS A 94 2.59 -12.35 5.03
CA LYS A 94 2.77 -13.68 4.43
C LYS A 94 2.57 -14.79 5.47
N SER A 95 3.58 -15.06 6.32
CA SER A 95 3.52 -16.08 7.38
C SER A 95 2.44 -15.81 8.44
N LEU A 96 2.20 -14.55 8.81
CA LEU A 96 1.17 -14.17 9.79
C LEU A 96 -0.26 -14.56 9.36
N LEU A 97 -0.48 -15.01 8.13
CA LEU A 97 -1.77 -15.59 7.72
C LEU A 97 -2.10 -16.91 8.42
N ARG A 98 -1.12 -17.57 9.06
CA ARG A 98 -1.26 -18.89 9.70
C ARG A 98 -0.56 -19.00 11.05
N HIS A 99 -0.15 -17.88 11.65
CA HIS A 99 0.55 -17.83 12.93
C HIS A 99 -0.42 -17.70 14.11
#